data_AF-A0A5E4PTB7-F1
#
_entry.id   AF-A0A5E4PTB7-F1
#
_cell.length_a   1.000
_cell.length_b   1.000
_cell.length_c   1.000
_cell.angle_alpha   90.00
_cell.angle_beta   90.00
_cell.angle_gamma   90.00
#
_symmetry.space_group_name_H-M   'P 1'
#
loop_
_entity.id
_entity.type
_entity.pdbx_description
1 polymer ?
#
loop_
_entity_poly.entity_id
_entity_poly.type
_entity_poly.pdbx_seq_one_letter_code
_entity_poly.pdbx_strand_id
1 'polypeptide(L)'
;MPKIVFHYFPVKALGESTRLLLARMPKIVFHYFPLKALGESTRLLLTYGGEEFEDNRLTWADFVFAGMFDYLKMMLQMPDLETKYPSFKQVVDNVYSLPKVKEFSDKAPKTDF
;
A
#
# COMPACT_ATOMS: atom_id res chain seq x y z
N MET A 1 -14.96 28.90 33.02
CA MET A 1 -14.65 28.23 31.75
C MET A 1 -13.69 27.09 32.04
N PRO A 2 -14.11 25.82 31.97
CA PRO A 2 -13.19 24.71 32.25
C PRO A 2 -12.27 24.50 31.04
N LYS A 3 -10.97 24.46 31.32
CA LYS A 3 -9.90 24.19 30.36
C LYS A 3 -9.93 22.71 30.02
N ILE A 4 -10.09 22.37 28.74
CA ILE A 4 -9.95 20.98 28.27
C ILE A 4 -8.45 20.69 28.20
N VAL A 5 -7.96 19.90 29.15
CA VAL A 5 -6.60 19.35 29.15
C VAL A 5 -6.72 17.91 28.64
N PHE A 6 -6.26 17.67 27.41
CA PHE A 6 -6.15 16.31 26.87
C PHE A 6 -4.99 15.60 27.56
N HIS A 7 -5.29 14.87 28.64
CA HIS A 7 -4.35 13.89 29.17
C HIS A 7 -4.35 12.68 28.23
N TYR A 8 -3.19 12.41 27.62
CA TYR A 8 -2.88 11.18 26.90
C TYR A 8 -3.20 9.98 27.80
N PHE A 9 -4.31 9.29 27.52
CA PHE A 9 -4.63 8.02 28.17
C PHE A 9 -3.77 6.91 27.53
N PRO A 10 -2.97 6.16 28.30
CA PRO A 10 -2.21 5.04 27.76
C PRO A 10 -3.17 3.92 27.29
N VAL A 11 -2.99 3.44 26.06
CA VAL A 11 -3.82 2.41 25.37
C VAL A 11 -4.08 1.15 26.23
N LYS A 12 -3.20 0.87 27.20
CA LYS A 12 -3.31 -0.27 28.11
C LYS A 12 -4.44 -0.15 29.15
N ALA A 13 -5.03 1.04 29.35
CA ALA A 13 -6.08 1.31 30.35
C ALA A 13 -7.52 1.23 29.81
N LEU A 14 -7.71 0.72 28.59
CA LEU A 14 -9.00 0.68 27.89
C LEU A 14 -9.77 -0.61 28.20
N GLY A 15 -11.03 -0.45 28.64
CA GLY A 15 -11.96 -1.53 29.00
C GLY A 15 -12.36 -2.43 27.83
N GLU A 16 -13.03 -3.56 28.11
CA GLU A 16 -13.32 -4.57 27.09
C GLU A 16 -14.19 -4.04 25.93
N SER A 17 -15.09 -3.10 26.20
CA SER A 17 -15.92 -2.46 25.16
C SER A 17 -15.10 -1.65 24.15
N THR A 18 -14.03 -0.98 24.58
CA THR A 18 -13.15 -0.23 23.67
C THR A 18 -12.14 -1.12 22.97
N ARG A 19 -11.76 -2.27 23.55
CA ARG A 19 -10.97 -3.30 22.86
C ARG A 19 -11.72 -3.94 21.71
N LEU A 20 -13.03 -4.19 21.88
CA LEU A 20 -13.88 -4.70 20.81
C LEU A 20 -14.09 -3.67 19.68
N LEU A 21 -14.13 -2.38 20.01
CA LEU A 21 -14.16 -1.31 19.02
C LEU A 21 -12.85 -1.21 18.24
N LEU A 22 -11.70 -1.31 18.93
CA LEU A 22 -10.36 -1.35 18.33
C LEU A 22 -10.17 -2.57 17.41
N ALA A 23 -10.61 -3.76 17.83
CA ALA A 23 -10.55 -4.97 17.01
C ALA A 23 -11.43 -4.89 15.75
N ARG A 24 -12.42 -3.99 15.74
CA ARG A 24 -13.32 -3.74 14.62
C ARG A 24 -12.93 -2.51 13.80
N MET A 25 -11.84 -1.83 14.16
CA MET A 25 -11.33 -0.72 13.37
C MET A 25 -10.86 -1.21 12.00
N PRO A 26 -11.17 -0.48 10.91
CA PRO A 26 -10.66 -0.82 9.60
C PRO A 26 -9.14 -0.70 9.62
N LYS A 27 -8.45 -1.76 9.16
CA LYS A 27 -7.00 -1.74 8.96
C LYS A 27 -6.65 -0.58 8.03
N ILE A 28 -5.87 0.38 8.52
CA ILE A 28 -5.50 1.58 7.76
C ILE A 28 -4.38 1.19 6.80
N VAL A 29 -4.64 1.29 5.49
CA VAL A 29 -3.60 1.12 4.45
C VAL A 29 -3.31 2.48 3.84
N PHE A 30 -2.14 3.02 4.14
CA PHE A 30 -1.73 4.34 3.67
C PHE A 30 -1.04 4.21 2.31
N HIS A 31 -1.71 4.72 1.27
CA HIS A 31 -1.21 4.73 -0.10
C HIS A 31 -0.70 6.13 -0.46
N TYR A 32 0.59 6.29 -0.73
CA TYR A 32 1.14 7.57 -1.19
C TYR A 32 2.38 7.41 -2.06
N PHE A 33 2.69 8.44 -2.86
CA PHE A 33 3.90 8.47 -3.68
C PHE A 33 5.14 8.71 -2.81
N PRO A 34 6.22 7.92 -2.95
CA PRO A 34 7.47 8.11 -2.21
C PRO A 34 8.28 9.31 -2.75
N LEU A 35 7.66 10.49 -2.80
CA LEU A 35 8.32 11.76 -3.06
C LEU A 35 8.81 12.31 -1.72
N LYS A 36 10.06 12.81 -1.68
CA LYS A 36 10.59 13.45 -0.47
C LYS A 36 9.62 14.54 0.00
N ALA A 37 9.24 14.49 1.28
CA ALA A 37 8.32 15.38 1.99
C ALA A 37 6.80 15.24 1.69
N LEU A 38 6.38 14.51 0.66
CA LEU A 38 4.94 14.31 0.40
C LEU A 38 4.48 13.01 1.08
N GLY A 39 3.60 13.10 2.07
CA GLY A 39 3.06 11.95 2.82
C GLY A 39 3.88 11.51 4.05
N GLU A 40 5.13 11.94 4.16
CA GLU A 40 5.99 11.66 5.32
C GLU A 40 5.43 12.29 6.62
N SER A 41 4.78 13.47 6.52
CA SER A 41 4.11 14.10 7.66
C SER A 41 2.95 13.25 8.19
N THR A 42 2.10 12.73 7.31
CA THR A 42 0.99 11.83 7.68
C THR A 42 1.50 10.52 8.27
N ARG A 43 2.57 9.95 7.70
CA ARG A 43 3.25 8.77 8.23
C ARG A 43 3.76 9.00 9.66
N LEU A 44 4.41 10.15 9.89
CA LEU A 44 4.89 10.52 11.22
C LEU A 44 3.72 10.71 12.19
N LEU A 45 2.63 11.37 11.78
CA LEU A 45 1.44 11.53 12.62
C LEU A 45 0.83 10.19 13.02
N LEU A 46 0.73 9.23 12.10
CA LEU A 46 0.23 7.88 12.39
C LEU A 46 1.18 7.12 13.34
N THR A 47 2.48 7.21 13.09
CA THR A 47 3.51 6.58 13.94
C THR A 47 3.50 7.16 15.36
N TYR A 48 3.44 8.48 15.51
CA TYR A 48 3.37 9.15 16.81
C TYR A 48 2.04 8.92 17.52
N GLY A 49 0.95 8.74 16.76
CA GLY A 49 -0.37 8.37 17.28
C GLY A 49 -0.44 6.92 17.80
N GLY A 50 0.58 6.10 17.54
CA GLY A 50 0.60 4.69 17.93
C GLY A 50 -0.38 3.82 17.14
N GLU A 51 -0.85 4.32 15.99
CA GLU A 51 -1.76 3.60 15.11
C GLU A 51 -0.97 2.66 14.20
N GLU A 52 -1.37 1.38 14.13
CA GLU A 52 -0.79 0.43 13.20
C GLU A 52 -1.39 0.66 11.80
N PHE A 53 -0.53 0.99 10.83
CA PHE A 53 -0.93 1.15 9.44
C PHE A 53 0.03 0.39 8.52
N GLU A 54 -0.51 -0.05 7.38
CA GLU A 54 0.28 -0.67 6.32
C GLU A 54 0.75 0.43 5.35
N ASP A 55 2.07 0.61 5.26
CA ASP A 55 2.71 1.61 4.41
C ASP A 55 2.92 1.05 2.98
N ASN A 56 2.02 1.40 2.06
CA ASN A 56 2.08 0.93 0.67
C ASN A 56 2.50 2.08 -0.27
N ARG A 57 3.77 2.03 -0.70
CA ARG A 57 4.40 3.08 -1.51
C ARG A 57 4.60 2.57 -2.93
N LEU A 58 3.78 3.08 -3.85
CA LEU A 58 3.88 2.80 -5.28
C LEU A 58 4.15 4.09 -6.04
N THR A 59 5.13 4.05 -6.93
CA THR A 59 5.45 5.14 -7.86
C THR A 59 4.80 4.90 -9.21
N TRP A 60 4.66 5.98 -10.00
CA TRP A 60 4.30 5.86 -11.42
C TRP A 60 5.27 4.95 -12.20
N ALA A 61 6.55 4.90 -11.81
CA ALA A 61 7.51 4.00 -12.44
C ALA A 61 7.15 2.52 -12.23
N ASP A 62 6.62 2.16 -11.05
CA ASP A 62 6.17 0.81 -10.76
C ASP A 62 4.97 0.41 -11.65
N PHE A 63 4.03 1.32 -11.88
CA PHE A 63 2.90 1.09 -12.79
C PHE A 63 3.35 0.91 -14.25
N VAL A 64 4.27 1.75 -14.73
CA VAL A 64 4.84 1.63 -16.08
C VAL A 64 5.61 0.32 -16.22
N PHE A 65 6.40 -0.05 -15.21
CA PHE A 65 7.14 -1.29 -15.18
C PHE A 65 6.21 -2.51 -15.21
N ALA A 66 5.16 -2.52 -14.37
CA ALA A 66 4.19 -3.62 -14.32
C ALA A 66 3.46 -3.80 -15.66
N GLY A 67 3.00 -2.73 -16.29
CA GLY A 67 2.36 -2.80 -17.62
C GLY A 67 3.32 -3.22 -18.74
N MET A 68 4.60 -2.87 -18.62
CA MET A 68 5.63 -3.25 -19.59
C MET A 68 6.21 -4.65 -19.31
N PHE A 69 5.89 -5.27 -18.18
CA PHE A 69 6.53 -6.51 -17.74
C PHE A 69 6.22 -7.69 -18.68
N ASP A 70 4.98 -7.81 -19.16
CA ASP A 70 4.61 -8.85 -20.11
C ASP A 70 5.29 -8.64 -21.47
N TYR A 71 5.39 -7.38 -21.92
CA TYR A 71 6.18 -7.01 -23.09
C TYR A 71 7.67 -7.35 -22.91
N LEU A 72 8.25 -7.11 -21.73
CA LEU A 72 9.65 -7.42 -21.45
C LEU A 72 9.93 -8.93 -21.55
N LYS A 73 9.03 -9.79 -21.06
CA LYS A 73 9.17 -11.26 -21.20
C LYS A 73 9.21 -11.67 -22.66
N MET A 74 8.32 -11.08 -23.49
CA MET A 74 8.26 -11.36 -24.93
C MET A 74 9.51 -10.85 -25.66
N MET A 75 9.89 -9.59 -25.43
CA MET A 75 11.02 -8.95 -26.12
C MET A 75 12.36 -9.62 -25.78
N LEU A 76 12.56 -9.98 -24.51
CA LEU A 76 13.77 -10.66 -24.07
C LEU A 76 13.75 -12.17 -24.40
N GLN A 77 12.63 -12.71 -24.90
CA GLN A 77 12.40 -14.15 -25.08
C GLN A 77 12.65 -14.96 -23.80
N MET A 78 12.35 -14.34 -22.66
CA MET A 78 12.57 -14.90 -21.32
C MET A 78 11.23 -15.07 -20.61
N PRO A 79 10.53 -16.20 -20.82
CA PRO A 79 9.25 -16.45 -20.17
C PRO A 79 9.39 -16.62 -18.64
N ASP A 80 10.60 -16.91 -18.14
CA ASP A 80 10.94 -17.17 -16.74
C ASP A 80 11.53 -15.95 -16.00
N LEU A 81 11.34 -14.74 -16.53
CA LEU A 81 11.88 -13.50 -15.96
C LEU A 81 11.48 -13.29 -14.48
N GLU A 82 10.28 -13.74 -14.12
CA GLU A 82 9.75 -13.75 -12.75
C GLU A 82 10.54 -14.64 -11.79
N THR A 83 11.01 -15.79 -12.30
CA THR A 83 11.75 -16.80 -11.52
C THR A 83 13.19 -16.36 -11.32
N LYS A 84 13.77 -15.72 -12.33
CA LYS A 84 15.16 -15.24 -12.30
C LYS A 84 15.33 -14.03 -11.38
N TYR A 85 14.33 -13.16 -11.33
CA TYR A 85 14.36 -11.92 -10.55
C TYR A 85 13.11 -11.80 -9.67
N PRO A 86 13.11 -12.37 -8.45
CA PRO A 86 11.97 -12.30 -7.54
C PRO A 86 11.60 -10.85 -7.17
N SER A 87 12.56 -9.92 -7.23
CA SER A 87 12.32 -8.48 -7.03
C SER A 87 11.37 -7.88 -8.07
N PHE A 88 11.40 -8.33 -9.34
CA PHE A 88 10.47 -7.85 -10.36
C PHE A 88 9.07 -8.38 -10.13
N LYS A 89 8.97 -9.65 -9.73
CA LYS A 89 7.69 -10.26 -9.36
C LYS A 89 7.03 -9.50 -8.21
N GLN A 90 7.80 -9.13 -7.18
CA GLN A 90 7.31 -8.35 -6.05
C GLN A 90 6.71 -7.00 -6.48
N VAL A 91 7.36 -6.26 -7.38
CA VAL A 91 6.85 -4.95 -7.85
C VAL A 91 5.54 -5.13 -8.62
N VAL A 92 5.48 -6.13 -9.51
CA VAL A 92 4.30 -6.46 -10.29
C VAL A 92 3.13 -6.87 -9.38
N ASP A 93 3.38 -7.77 -8.42
CA ASP A 93 2.38 -8.25 -7.46
C ASP A 93 1.84 -7.09 -6.60
N ASN A 94 2.72 -6.17 -6.16
CA ASN A 94 2.31 -4.99 -5.40
C ASN A 94 1.39 -4.07 -6.21
N VAL A 95 1.66 -3.87 -7.50
CA VAL A 95 0.81 -3.04 -8.38
C VAL A 95 -0.55 -3.70 -8.63
N TYR A 96 -0.57 -5.01 -8.92
CA TYR A 96 -1.81 -5.77 -9.18
C TYR A 96 -2.61 -6.11 -7.91
N SER A 97 -2.01 -5.95 -6.71
CA SER A 97 -2.72 -6.05 -5.43
C SER A 97 -3.83 -5.00 -5.27
N LEU A 98 -3.71 -3.87 -6.00
CA LEU A 98 -4.68 -2.80 -5.95
C LEU A 98 -5.97 -3.20 -6.70
N PRO A 99 -7.14 -3.21 -6.04
CA PRO A 99 -8.38 -3.72 -6.64
C PRO A 99 -8.79 -2.95 -7.90
N LYS A 100 -8.59 -1.62 -7.91
CA LYS A 100 -8.87 -0.77 -9.08
C LYS A 100 -7.97 -1.08 -10.27
N VAL A 101 -6.71 -1.44 -10.03
CA VAL A 101 -5.74 -1.77 -11.09
C VAL A 101 -6.10 -3.12 -11.69
N LYS A 102 -6.44 -4.09 -10.85
CA LYS A 102 -6.92 -5.40 -11.29
C LYS A 102 -8.20 -5.28 -12.13
N GLU A 103 -9.19 -4.51 -11.65
CA GLU A 103 -10.42 -4.25 -12.41
C GLU A 103 -10.15 -3.56 -13.76
N PHE A 104 -9.19 -2.64 -13.82
CA PHE A 104 -8.78 -2.01 -15.09
C PHE A 104 -8.11 -3.03 -16.03
N SER A 105 -7.21 -3.85 -15.50
CA SER A 105 -6.51 -4.90 -16.26
C SER A 105 -7.48 -5.96 -16.81
N ASP A 106 -8.50 -6.35 -16.04
CA ASP A 106 -9.50 -7.34 -16.45
C ASP A 106 -10.45 -6.80 -17.54
N LYS A 107 -10.72 -5.48 -17.54
CA LYS A 107 -11.53 -4.80 -18.55
C LYS A 107 -10.76 -4.42 -19.81
N ALA A 108 -9.43 -4.39 -19.73
CA ALA A 108 -8.60 -3.99 -20.85
C ALA A 108 -8.75 -5.00 -22.00
N PRO A 109 -8.89 -4.54 -23.25
CA PRO A 109 -8.89 -5.45 -24.39
C PRO A 109 -7.55 -6.17 -24.44
N LYS A 110 -7.59 -7.51 -24.54
CA LYS A 110 -6.37 -8.29 -24.77
C LYS A 110 -5.83 -7.93 -26.14
N THR A 111 -4.64 -7.37 -26.17
CA THR A 111 -3.90 -7.10 -27.40
C THR A 111 -2.99 -8.28 -27.69
N ASP A 112 -2.85 -8.65 -28.97
CA ASP A 112 -2.01 -9.77 -29.42
C ASP A 112 -0.49 -9.43 -29.40
N PHE A 113 -0.08 -8.42 -28.63
CA PHE A 113 1.28 -7.92 -28.52
C PHE A 113 1.80 -8.07 -27.10
#